data_AF-A0A2S8BQX3-F1
#
_entry.id   AF-A0A2S8BQX3-F1
#
_cell.length_a   1.000
_cell.length_b   1.000
_cell.length_c   1.000
_cell.angle_alpha   90.00
_cell.angle_beta   90.00
_cell.angle_gamma   90.00
#
_symmetry.space_group_name_H-M   'P 1'
#
loop_
_entity.id
_entity.type
_entity.pdbx_description
1 polymer ?
#
loop_
_entity_poly.entity_id
_entity_poly.type
_entity_poly.pdbx_seq_one_letter_code
_entity_poly.pdbx_strand_id
1 'polypeptide(L)'
;MSPTVADAVRFAGGWLFDRVMAGWDVTVLVGDPHSDRPLQVLGTRTLDLESALRSMGSRPQPQSLAVAADLFGADERVRDGVLDALDHGATEVTLWGDTESAELDGSVDAVHHRLSGAARVFKAQALAAVAPGRPWRRSRRSAAR
;
A
#
# COMPACT_ATOMS: atom_id res chain seq x y z
N MET A 1 -4.65 -0.65 -2.68
CA MET A 1 -5.11 -2.05 -2.63
C MET A 1 -3.97 -2.94 -3.03
N SER A 2 -3.66 -3.96 -2.24
CA SER A 2 -2.53 -4.85 -2.47
C SER A 2 -2.92 -6.29 -2.11
N PRO A 3 -2.43 -7.32 -2.82
CA PRO A 3 -2.73 -8.70 -2.45
C PRO A 3 -2.16 -9.03 -1.07
N THR A 4 -0.94 -8.57 -0.78
CA THR A 4 -0.26 -8.78 0.50
C THR A 4 0.31 -7.48 1.08
N VAL A 5 0.59 -7.48 2.39
CA VAL A 5 1.35 -6.41 3.05
C VAL A 5 2.76 -6.27 2.47
N ALA A 6 3.42 -7.37 2.15
CA ALA A 6 4.77 -7.38 1.60
C ALA A 6 4.83 -6.64 0.26
N ASP A 7 3.85 -6.87 -0.62
CA ASP A 7 3.77 -6.21 -1.92
C ASP A 7 3.49 -4.72 -1.80
N ALA A 8 2.58 -4.32 -0.91
CA ALA A 8 2.29 -2.92 -0.63
C ALA A 8 3.56 -2.17 -0.22
N VAL A 9 4.33 -2.74 0.70
CA VAL A 9 5.58 -2.14 1.17
C VAL A 9 6.66 -2.14 0.08
N ARG A 10 6.80 -3.24 -0.66
CA ARG A 10 7.81 -3.41 -1.71
C ARG A 10 7.64 -2.43 -2.86
N PHE A 11 6.42 -2.30 -3.38
CA PHE A 11 6.17 -1.50 -4.57
C PHE A 11 5.78 -0.07 -4.19
N ALA A 12 4.82 0.11 -3.27
CA ALA A 12 4.25 1.42 -2.95
C ALA A 12 4.76 2.05 -1.64
N GLY A 13 5.55 1.34 -0.82
CA GLY A 13 5.85 1.77 0.55
C GLY A 13 6.43 3.17 0.71
N GLY A 14 7.28 3.60 -0.23
CA GLY A 14 7.83 4.95 -0.19
C GLY A 14 6.80 6.03 -0.56
N TRP A 15 5.95 5.74 -1.55
CA TRP A 15 4.86 6.63 -1.96
C TRP A 15 3.83 6.78 -0.83
N LEU A 16 3.46 5.67 -0.18
CA LEU A 16 2.56 5.67 0.98
C LEU A 16 3.09 6.59 2.08
N PHE A 17 4.38 6.45 2.41
CA PHE A 17 5.01 7.29 3.43
C PHE A 17 5.01 8.77 3.04
N ASP A 18 5.32 9.11 1.79
CA ASP A 18 5.30 10.51 1.33
C ASP A 18 3.89 11.11 1.41
N ARG A 19 2.83 10.34 1.12
CA ARG A 19 1.44 10.79 1.29
C ARG A 19 1.10 11.00 2.77
N VAL A 20 1.49 10.08 3.65
CA VAL A 20 1.32 10.24 5.11
C VAL A 20 2.04 11.50 5.60
N MET A 21 3.27 11.73 5.16
CA MET A 21 4.05 12.93 5.52
C MET A 21 3.48 14.22 4.93
N ALA A 22 2.74 14.14 3.82
CA ALA A 22 1.97 15.25 3.28
C ALA A 22 0.66 15.52 4.06
N GLY A 23 0.41 14.79 5.15
CA GLY A 23 -0.77 14.94 6.01
C GLY A 23 -2.00 14.18 5.51
N TRP A 24 -1.83 13.26 4.55
CA TRP A 24 -2.95 12.51 4.01
C TRP A 24 -3.35 11.38 4.94
N ASP A 25 -4.64 11.11 4.99
CA ASP A 25 -5.17 9.92 5.66
C ASP A 25 -5.07 8.71 4.73
N VAL A 26 -4.08 7.85 4.96
CA VAL A 26 -3.76 6.73 4.08
C VAL A 26 -4.24 5.41 4.68
N THR A 27 -5.12 4.74 3.95
CA THR A 27 -5.60 3.39 4.28
C THR A 27 -5.16 2.39 3.21
N VAL A 28 -4.49 1.32 3.63
CA VAL A 28 -4.07 0.21 2.76
C VAL A 28 -5.05 -0.95 2.93
N LEU A 29 -5.68 -1.35 1.83
CA LEU A 29 -6.53 -2.53 1.77
C LEU A 29 -5.68 -3.73 1.34
N VAL A 30 -5.63 -4.78 2.17
CA VAL A 30 -4.83 -6.00 1.91
C VAL A 30 -5.66 -7.27 2.03
N GLY A 31 -5.43 -8.25 1.16
CA GLY A 31 -6.17 -9.52 1.16
C GLY A 31 -5.90 -10.39 2.38
N ASP A 32 -4.73 -10.26 2.99
CA ASP A 32 -4.35 -11.04 4.17
C ASP A 32 -3.52 -10.19 5.17
N PRO A 33 -4.16 -9.57 6.17
CA PRO A 33 -3.49 -8.74 7.17
C PRO A 33 -2.90 -9.58 8.32
N HIS A 34 -1.96 -10.50 8.03
CA HIS A 34 -1.30 -11.31 9.07
C HIS A 34 -0.36 -10.50 9.99
N SER A 35 0.26 -9.42 9.49
CA SER A 35 1.04 -8.48 10.30
C SER A 35 0.95 -7.08 9.71
N ASP A 36 0.41 -6.15 10.49
CA ASP A 36 0.26 -4.74 10.12
C ASP A 36 1.51 -3.90 10.48
N ARG A 37 2.46 -4.45 11.26
CA ARG A 37 3.67 -3.75 11.69
C ARG A 37 4.43 -3.05 10.53
N PRO A 38 4.65 -3.67 9.36
CA PRO A 38 5.30 -2.98 8.24
C PRO A 38 4.55 -1.73 7.78
N LEU A 39 3.21 -1.78 7.80
CA LEU A 39 2.34 -0.67 7.40
C LEU A 39 2.22 0.40 8.49
N GLN A 40 2.32 0.02 9.76
CA GLN A 40 2.44 0.95 10.89
C GLN A 40 3.74 1.75 10.84
N VAL A 41 4.86 1.14 10.43
CA VAL A 41 6.13 1.86 10.21
C VAL A 41 5.96 2.98 9.18
N LEU A 42 5.09 2.78 8.18
CA LEU A 42 4.78 3.79 7.17
C LEU A 42 3.72 4.80 7.62
N GLY A 43 3.15 4.64 8.81
CA GLY A 43 2.10 5.50 9.35
C GLY A 43 0.72 5.31 8.71
N THR A 44 0.49 4.15 8.08
CA THR A 44 -0.78 3.86 7.38
C THR A 44 -1.76 3.06 8.24
N ARG A 45 -3.05 3.23 7.99
CA ARG A 45 -4.10 2.35 8.50
C ARG A 45 -4.24 1.13 7.59
N THR A 46 -4.57 -0.03 8.15
CA THR A 46 -4.76 -1.27 7.36
C THR A 46 -6.18 -1.77 7.53
N LEU A 47 -6.80 -2.18 6.43
CA LEU A 47 -8.08 -2.87 6.45
C LEU A 47 -7.99 -4.14 5.60
N ASP A 48 -8.77 -5.14 5.98
CA ASP A 48 -9.03 -6.32 5.18
C ASP A 48 -9.70 -5.92 3.85
N LEU A 49 -9.12 -6.39 2.74
CA LEU A 49 -9.57 -6.06 1.39
C LEU A 49 -10.99 -6.59 1.16
N GLU A 50 -11.27 -7.85 1.48
CA GLU A 50 -12.59 -8.45 1.22
C GLU A 50 -13.71 -7.70 1.95
N SER A 51 -13.49 -7.37 3.22
CA SER A 51 -14.42 -6.56 4.01
C SER A 51 -14.61 -5.15 3.44
N ALA A 52 -13.54 -4.56 2.89
CA ALA A 52 -13.60 -3.27 2.24
C ALA A 52 -14.34 -3.31 0.91
N LEU A 53 -14.13 -4.34 0.08
CA LEU A 53 -14.84 -4.54 -1.19
C LEU A 53 -16.35 -4.69 -0.96
N ARG A 54 -16.78 -5.43 0.07
CA ARG A 54 -18.21 -5.59 0.44
C ARG A 54 -18.90 -4.29 0.82
N SER A 55 -18.15 -3.27 1.22
CA SER A 55 -18.67 -1.96 1.67
C SER A 55 -18.25 -0.81 0.75
N MET A 56 -17.65 -1.09 -0.41
CA MET A 56 -16.99 -0.09 -1.24
C MET A 56 -17.96 1.02 -1.69
N GLY A 57 -19.15 0.67 -2.17
CA GLY A 57 -20.15 1.64 -2.64
C GLY A 57 -20.76 2.53 -1.56
N SER A 58 -20.45 2.31 -0.28
CA SER A 58 -20.91 3.15 0.83
C SER A 58 -19.80 4.00 1.45
N ARG A 59 -18.56 3.88 0.95
CA ARG A 59 -17.41 4.65 1.46
C ARG A 59 -17.30 5.97 0.70
N PRO A 60 -16.83 7.05 1.36
CA PRO A 60 -16.43 8.25 0.66
C PRO A 60 -15.37 7.93 -0.40
N GLN A 61 -15.51 8.53 -1.59
CA GLN A 61 -14.54 8.37 -2.66
C GLN A 61 -13.19 8.97 -2.24
N PRO A 62 -12.07 8.23 -2.37
CA PRO A 62 -10.77 8.74 -1.94
C PRO A 62 -10.25 9.80 -2.93
N GLN A 63 -9.44 10.73 -2.44
CA GLN A 63 -8.75 11.69 -3.30
C GLN A 63 -7.73 11.01 -4.23
N SER A 64 -7.12 9.92 -3.78
CA SER A 64 -6.25 9.09 -4.62
C SER A 64 -6.44 7.62 -4.28
N LEU A 65 -6.44 6.79 -5.31
CA LEU A 65 -6.58 5.34 -5.22
C LEU A 65 -5.38 4.68 -5.87
N ALA A 66 -4.60 3.95 -5.08
CA ALA A 66 -3.42 3.27 -5.60
C ALA A 66 -3.60 1.74 -5.47
N VAL A 67 -3.41 0.99 -6.56
CA VAL A 67 -3.86 -0.42 -6.72
C VAL A 67 -2.76 -1.26 -7.37
N ALA A 68 -2.59 -2.49 -6.90
CA ALA A 68 -1.70 -3.45 -7.53
C ALA A 68 -2.32 -3.93 -8.87
N ALA A 69 -1.53 -3.93 -9.94
CA ALA A 69 -2.00 -4.22 -11.30
C ALA A 69 -2.55 -5.64 -11.44
N ASP A 70 -2.00 -6.60 -10.71
CA ASP A 70 -2.49 -7.98 -10.61
C ASP A 70 -3.90 -8.05 -10.02
N LEU A 71 -4.20 -7.28 -8.97
CA LEU A 71 -5.55 -7.18 -8.40
C LEU A 71 -6.53 -6.55 -9.38
N PHE A 72 -6.11 -5.50 -10.11
CA PHE A 72 -6.94 -4.87 -11.13
C PHE A 72 -7.27 -5.84 -12.29
N GLY A 73 -6.30 -6.67 -12.67
CA GLY A 73 -6.47 -7.70 -13.69
C GLY A 73 -7.30 -8.91 -13.21
N ALA A 74 -7.22 -9.27 -11.93
CA ALA A 74 -7.79 -10.52 -11.41
C ALA A 74 -9.15 -10.40 -10.71
N ASP A 75 -9.51 -9.24 -10.14
CA ASP A 75 -10.76 -9.06 -9.38
C ASP A 75 -11.66 -8.00 -10.02
N GLU A 76 -12.82 -8.44 -10.53
CA GLU A 76 -13.80 -7.56 -11.19
C GLU A 76 -14.29 -6.44 -10.28
N ARG A 77 -14.45 -6.68 -8.96
CA ARG A 77 -14.91 -5.64 -8.02
C ARG A 77 -13.86 -4.55 -7.83
N VAL A 78 -12.57 -4.94 -7.86
CA VAL A 78 -11.46 -3.98 -7.82
C VAL A 78 -11.43 -3.18 -9.11
N ARG A 79 -11.59 -3.85 -10.26
CA ARG A 79 -11.64 -3.20 -11.57
C ARG A 79 -12.76 -2.18 -11.66
N ASP A 80 -13.98 -2.57 -11.32
CA ASP A 80 -15.15 -1.70 -11.35
C ASP A 80 -14.96 -0.48 -10.44
N GLY A 81 -14.43 -0.68 -9.22
CA GLY A 81 -14.15 0.44 -8.31
C GLY A 81 -13.08 1.40 -8.81
N VAL A 82 -12.09 0.90 -9.57
CA VAL A 82 -11.08 1.75 -10.21
C VAL A 82 -11.66 2.51 -11.40
N LEU A 83 -12.45 1.85 -12.25
CA LEU A 83 -13.09 2.49 -13.40
C LEU A 83 -14.09 3.57 -12.94
N ASP A 84 -14.88 3.28 -11.91
CA ASP A 84 -15.78 4.26 -11.29
C ASP A 84 -14.99 5.48 -10.76
N ALA A 85 -13.84 5.27 -10.11
CA ALA A 85 -13.00 6.37 -9.66
C ALA A 85 -12.43 7.23 -10.82
N LEU A 86 -12.12 6.62 -11.96
CA LEU A 86 -11.67 7.33 -13.16
C LEU A 86 -12.81 8.12 -13.81
N ASP A 87 -14.00 7.54 -13.93
CA ASP A 87 -15.17 8.18 -14.56
C ASP A 87 -15.61 9.45 -13.83
N HIS A 88 -15.45 9.49 -12.51
CA HIS A 88 -15.77 10.67 -11.70
C HIS A 88 -14.71 11.79 -11.80
N GLY A 89 -13.51 11.51 -12.35
CA GLY A 89 -12.45 12.48 -12.62
C GLY A 89 -11.81 13.19 -11.41
N ALA A 90 -12.34 12.95 -10.20
CA ALA A 90 -11.89 13.58 -8.95
C ALA A 90 -10.86 12.74 -8.18
N THR A 91 -10.64 11.49 -8.59
CA THR A 91 -9.72 10.56 -7.92
C THR A 91 -8.48 10.29 -8.77
N GLU A 92 -7.30 10.57 -8.22
CA GLU A 92 -6.02 10.22 -8.84
C GLU A 92 -5.79 8.70 -8.70
N VAL A 93 -5.79 7.95 -9.80
CA VAL A 93 -5.53 6.50 -9.78
C VAL A 93 -4.05 6.20 -10.10
N THR A 94 -3.42 5.35 -9.28
CA THR A 94 -2.05 4.86 -9.53
C THR A 94 -2.02 3.34 -9.55
N LEU A 95 -1.56 2.73 -10.64
CA LEU A 95 -1.25 1.30 -10.66
C LEU A 95 0.25 1.05 -10.39
N TRP A 96 0.56 -0.03 -9.68
CA TRP A 96 1.92 -0.51 -9.53
C TRP A 96 2.01 -2.02 -9.78
N GLY A 97 3.21 -2.50 -10.07
CA GLY A 97 3.45 -3.89 -10.43
C GLY A 97 3.56 -4.05 -11.94
N ASP A 98 3.34 -5.26 -12.43
CA ASP A 98 3.35 -5.54 -13.87
C ASP A 98 2.06 -5.00 -14.52
N THR A 99 2.18 -3.86 -15.21
CA THR A 99 1.06 -3.18 -15.87
C THR A 99 0.88 -3.59 -17.32
N GLU A 100 1.72 -4.50 -17.87
CA GLU A 100 1.58 -4.92 -19.28
C GLU A 100 0.23 -5.63 -19.56
N SER A 101 -0.42 -6.13 -18.52
CA SER A 101 -1.76 -6.76 -18.60
C SER A 101 -2.91 -5.83 -18.18
N ALA A 102 -2.64 -4.61 -17.72
CA ALA A 102 -3.68 -3.68 -17.34
C ALA A 102 -4.21 -2.99 -18.62
N GLU A 103 -5.43 -3.35 -19.05
CA GLU A 103 -6.17 -2.65 -20.10
C GLU A 103 -6.58 -1.23 -19.63
N LEU A 104 -5.58 -0.39 -19.36
CA LEU A 104 -5.77 1.03 -19.23
C LEU A 104 -5.42 1.61 -20.59
N ASP A 105 -6.46 1.89 -21.38
CA ASP A 105 -6.34 2.67 -22.61
C ASP A 105 -5.52 3.94 -22.32
N GLY A 106 -4.76 4.44 -23.31
CA GLY A 106 -3.62 5.38 -23.20
C GLY A 106 -3.84 6.77 -22.55
N SER A 107 -4.83 6.89 -21.68
CA SER A 107 -5.23 8.00 -20.81
C SER A 107 -4.47 8.08 -19.47
N VAL A 108 -3.67 7.07 -19.10
CA VAL A 108 -2.98 7.04 -17.80
C VAL A 108 -1.50 7.37 -17.99
N ASP A 109 -1.13 8.62 -17.72
CA ASP A 109 0.26 9.06 -17.80
C ASP A 109 1.06 8.40 -16.66
N ALA A 110 2.13 7.69 -16.99
CA ALA A 110 2.92 6.95 -16.01
C ALA A 110 3.76 7.93 -15.17
N VAL A 111 3.22 8.40 -14.04
CA VAL A 111 3.93 9.32 -13.15
C VAL A 111 4.91 8.54 -12.26
N HIS A 112 6.21 8.71 -12.52
CA HIS A 112 7.26 8.19 -11.65
C HIS A 112 7.41 9.06 -10.40
N HIS A 113 6.83 8.64 -9.27
CA HIS A 113 6.99 9.34 -8.00
C HIS A 113 8.43 9.20 -7.46
N ARG A 114 9.15 10.33 -7.36
CA ARG A 114 10.50 10.36 -6.78
C ARG A 114 10.42 10.38 -5.25
N LEU A 115 10.77 9.25 -4.64
CA LEU A 115 10.77 9.10 -3.19
C LEU A 115 11.63 10.16 -2.48
N SER A 116 11.05 10.77 -1.44
CA SER A 116 11.80 11.62 -0.52
C SER A 116 12.93 10.84 0.20
N GLY A 117 13.85 11.57 0.84
CA GLY A 117 14.89 10.96 1.65
C GLY A 117 14.31 10.13 2.81
N ALA A 118 13.28 10.67 3.48
CA ALA A 118 12.60 9.98 4.56
C ALA A 118 11.84 8.75 4.06
N ALA A 119 11.11 8.85 2.94
CA ALA A 119 10.41 7.70 2.34
C ALA A 119 11.35 6.53 2.04
N ARG A 120 12.56 6.79 1.54
CA ARG A 120 13.55 5.73 1.31
C ARG A 120 13.94 5.02 2.60
N VAL A 121 14.18 5.76 3.69
CA VAL A 121 14.57 5.19 4.99
C VAL A 121 13.43 4.40 5.61
N PHE A 122 12.22 4.97 5.66
CA PHE A 122 11.07 4.31 6.27
C PHE A 122 10.59 3.11 5.45
N LYS A 123 10.64 3.17 4.11
CA LYS A 123 10.41 2.00 3.25
C LYS A 123 11.39 0.86 3.58
N ALA A 124 12.67 1.17 3.78
CA ALA A 124 13.66 0.15 4.16
C ALA A 124 13.38 -0.48 5.53
N GLN A 125 12.94 0.33 6.51
CA GLN A 125 12.53 -0.18 7.84
C GLN A 125 11.27 -1.04 7.76
N ALA A 126 10.28 -0.62 6.96
CA ALA A 126 9.07 -1.39 6.74
C ALA A 126 9.39 -2.73 6.08
N LEU A 127 10.26 -2.76 5.07
CA LEU A 127 10.74 -3.99 4.44
C LEU A 127 11.44 -4.93 5.43
N ALA A 128 12.26 -4.38 6.33
CA ALA A 128 12.90 -5.18 7.38
C ALA A 128 11.88 -5.78 8.37
N ALA A 129 10.74 -5.13 8.58
CA ALA A 129 9.66 -5.61 9.43
C ALA A 129 8.77 -6.67 8.75
N VAL A 130 8.84 -6.83 7.42
CA VAL A 130 8.15 -7.92 6.69
C VAL A 130 8.81 -9.28 6.96
N ALA A 131 10.12 -9.30 7.21
CA ALA A 131 10.83 -10.54 7.53
C ALA A 131 10.40 -11.09 8.91
N PRO A 132 10.31 -12.43 9.09
CA PRO A 132 10.00 -13.02 10.39
C PRO A 132 11.01 -12.53 11.41
N GLY A 133 10.51 -11.83 12.44
CA GLY A 133 11.35 -11.08 13.36
C GLY A 133 12.46 -11.94 13.95
N ARG A 134 13.72 -11.52 13.80
CA ARG A 134 14.80 -12.10 14.60
C ARG A 134 14.44 -11.88 16.08
N PRO A 135 14.45 -12.92 16.92
CA PRO A 135 14.16 -12.75 18.33
C PRO A 135 15.19 -11.78 18.93
N TRP A 136 14.67 -10.74 19.58
CA TRP A 136 15.42 -9.77 20.34
C TRP A 136 16.33 -10.48 21.36
N ARG A 137 17.65 -10.42 21.17
CA ARG A 137 18.61 -10.94 22.16
C ARG A 137 19.00 -9.83 23.14
N ARG A 138 18.47 -9.90 24.35
CA ARG A 138 19.00 -9.15 25.51
C ARG A 138 20.27 -9.83 26.02
N SER A 139 21.45 -9.30 25.70
CA SER A 139 22.67 -9.68 26.42
C SER A 139 22.71 -8.94 27.76
N ARG A 140 22.39 -9.62 28.86
CA ARG A 140 22.81 -9.16 30.19
C ARG A 140 24.27 -9.55 30.37
N ARG A 141 25.17 -8.56 30.48
CA ARG A 141 26.47 -8.81 31.10
C ARG A 141 26.23 -8.93 32.60
N SER A 142 26.39 -10.13 33.14
CA SER A 142 26.55 -10.32 34.58
C SER A 142 28.03 -10.03 34.90
N ALA A 143 28.28 -8.98 35.67
CA ALA A 143 29.56 -8.86 36.37
C ALA A 143 29.54 -9.91 37.50
N ALA A 144 30.38 -10.92 37.37
CA ALA A 144 30.72 -11.80 38.47
C ALA A 144 31.63 -11.04 39.47
N ARG A 145 31.52 -11.46 40.73
CA ARG A 145 31.94 -10.81 41.98
C ARG A 145 33.41 -10.41 42.05
#